data_AF-A0A086D710-F1
#
_entry.id   AF-A0A086D710-F1
#
_cell.length_a   1.000
_cell.length_b   1.000
_cell.length_c   1.000
_cell.angle_alpha   90.00
_cell.angle_beta   90.00
_cell.angle_gamma   90.00
#
_symmetry.space_group_name_H-M   'P 1'
#
loop_
_entity.id
_entity.type
_entity.pdbx_description
1 polymer ?
#
loop_
_entity_poly.entity_id
_entity_poly.type
_entity_poly.pdbx_seq_one_letter_code
_entity_poly.pdbx_strand_id
1 'polypeptide(L)'
;MTSQSPVTRSPNGCRCQVMTQLTPAERDRFKALAAEEGRSLSATVRLLALRGLAQREAAPLAAPMAASATPLAAPGARHADTAGTP
;
A
#
# COMPACT_ATOMS: atom_id res chain seq x y z
N MET A 1 25.93 -19.80 33.62
CA MET A 1 25.21 -18.53 33.38
C MET A 1 24.27 -18.74 32.21
N THR A 2 23.00 -19.01 32.46
CA THR A 2 21.99 -19.17 31.39
C THR A 2 21.58 -17.79 30.92
N SER A 3 21.99 -17.44 29.70
CA SER A 3 21.57 -16.21 29.01
C SER A 3 20.07 -16.32 28.70
N GLN A 4 19.23 -15.80 29.59
CA GLN A 4 17.80 -15.72 29.36
C GLN A 4 17.55 -14.60 28.35
N SER A 5 17.36 -14.97 27.08
CA SER A 5 16.96 -14.02 26.05
C SER A 5 15.61 -13.39 26.43
N PRO A 6 15.46 -12.06 26.37
CA PRO A 6 14.19 -11.42 26.71
C PRO A 6 13.10 -12.00 25.81
N VAL A 7 12.12 -12.65 26.43
CA VAL A 7 10.98 -13.22 25.74
C VAL A 7 10.18 -12.04 25.19
N THR A 8 10.41 -11.70 23.93
CA THR A 8 9.57 -10.74 23.20
C THR A 8 8.20 -11.37 23.00
N ARG A 9 7.33 -11.27 24.01
CA ARG A 9 5.92 -11.59 23.86
C ARG A 9 5.28 -10.46 23.10
N SER A 10 5.18 -10.61 21.78
CA SER A 10 4.30 -9.78 20.99
C SER A 10 2.91 -9.76 21.65
N PRO A 11 2.30 -8.59 21.86
CA PRO A 11 1.02 -8.50 22.54
C PRO A 11 -0.03 -9.38 21.84
N ASN A 12 -0.89 -10.04 22.61
CA ASN A 12 -2.01 -10.86 22.10
C ASN A 12 -1.61 -12.00 21.14
N GLY A 13 -0.41 -12.58 21.30
CA GLY A 13 0.01 -13.72 20.47
C GLY A 13 0.30 -13.36 19.00
N CYS A 14 0.57 -12.07 18.74
CA CYS A 14 0.88 -11.61 17.39
C CYS A 14 2.17 -12.26 16.86
N ARG A 15 2.03 -13.18 15.89
CA ARG A 15 3.14 -13.96 15.32
C ARG A 15 3.40 -13.74 13.83
N CYS A 16 2.54 -12.97 13.14
CA CYS A 16 2.64 -12.75 11.71
C CYS A 16 3.22 -11.36 11.45
N GLN A 17 4.45 -11.30 10.93
CA GLN A 17 5.06 -10.04 10.50
C GLN A 17 4.60 -9.68 9.10
N VAL A 18 4.30 -8.40 8.87
CA VAL A 18 4.08 -7.83 7.55
C VAL A 18 5.24 -6.87 7.27
N MET A 19 5.85 -7.01 6.09
CA MET A 19 6.84 -6.04 5.60
C MET A 19 6.19 -5.12 4.57
N THR A 20 6.36 -3.82 4.77
CA THR A 20 5.84 -2.78 3.86
C THR A 20 6.93 -1.75 3.62
N GLN A 21 7.09 -1.35 2.36
CA GLN A 21 7.98 -0.28 1.98
C GLN A 21 7.27 1.06 2.17
N LEU A 22 7.99 2.03 2.74
CA LEU A 22 7.52 3.39 2.93
C LEU A 22 8.53 4.33 2.29
N THR A 23 8.05 5.43 1.73
CA THR A 23 8.93 6.56 1.40
C THR A 23 9.54 7.13 2.69
N PRO A 24 10.68 7.84 2.60
CA PRO A 24 11.27 8.51 3.77
C PRO A 24 10.29 9.47 4.46
N ALA A 25 9.55 10.26 3.68
CA ALA A 25 8.59 11.23 4.20
C ALA A 25 7.39 10.58 4.91
N GLU A 26 6.91 9.42 4.45
CA GLU A 26 5.89 8.65 5.16
C GLU A 26 6.44 8.09 6.47
N ARG A 27 7.65 7.52 6.44
CA ARG A 27 8.30 6.99 7.65
C ARG A 27 8.51 8.07 8.70
N ASP A 28 8.90 9.28 8.31
CA ASP A 28 9.12 10.37 9.25
C ASP A 28 7.81 10.88 9.85
N ARG A 29 6.71 10.89 9.09
CA ARG A 29 5.37 11.14 9.63
C ARG A 29 4.97 10.11 10.69
N PHE A 30 5.22 8.82 10.46
CA PHE A 30 4.95 7.80 11.47
C PHE A 30 5.83 7.94 12.73
N LYS A 31 7.10 8.35 12.59
CA LYS A 31 7.97 8.61 13.74
C LYS A 31 7.48 9.78 14.58
N ALA A 32 7.05 10.87 13.93
CA ALA A 32 6.51 12.04 14.62
C ALA A 32 5.27 11.65 15.45
N LEU A 33 4.33 10.92 14.85
CA LEU A 33 3.15 10.39 15.56
C LEU A 33 3.53 9.46 16.72
N ALA A 34 4.48 8.55 16.51
CA ALA A 34 4.92 7.64 17.56
C ALA A 34 5.53 8.39 18.77
N ALA A 35 6.29 9.45 18.50
CA ALA A 35 6.88 10.31 19.54
C ALA A 35 5.80 11.11 20.29
N GLU A 36 4.84 11.71 19.57
CA GLU A 36 3.72 12.44 20.14
C GLU A 36 2.86 11.55 21.07
N GLU A 37 2.61 10.30 20.64
CA GLU A 37 1.76 9.36 21.38
C GLU A 37 2.50 8.58 22.48
N GLY A 38 3.82 8.73 22.60
CA GLY A 38 4.65 7.98 23.55
C GLY A 38 4.66 6.46 23.29
N ARG A 39 4.58 6.04 22.02
CA ARG A 39 4.49 4.63 21.60
C ARG A 39 5.65 4.24 20.71
N SER A 40 5.86 2.93 20.57
CA SER A 40 6.79 2.44 19.56
C SER A 40 6.28 2.70 18.14
N LEU A 41 7.19 2.82 17.17
CA LEU A 41 6.84 2.98 15.76
C LEU A 41 5.98 1.82 15.26
N SER A 42 6.31 0.59 15.64
CA SER A 42 5.55 -0.61 15.25
C SER A 42 4.14 -0.64 15.84
N ALA A 43 3.97 -0.20 17.08
CA ALA A 43 2.64 -0.09 17.71
C ALA A 43 1.78 0.97 17.00
N THR A 44 2.38 2.12 16.67
CA THR A 44 1.72 3.23 15.95
C THR A 44 1.25 2.79 14.57
N VAL A 45 2.14 2.18 13.78
CA VAL A 45 1.80 1.67 12.44
C VAL A 45 0.72 0.60 12.52
N ARG A 46 0.81 -0.34 13.45
CA ARG A 46 -0.21 -1.38 13.65
C ARG A 46 -1.58 -0.77 13.97
N LEU A 47 -1.63 0.20 14.88
CA LEU A 47 -2.87 0.84 15.30
C LEU A 47 -3.53 1.61 14.15
N LEU A 48 -2.74 2.33 13.36
CA LEU A 48 -3.25 3.03 12.18
C LEU A 48 -3.72 2.06 11.08
N ALA A 49 -3.02 0.94 10.87
CA ALA A 49 -3.47 -0.09 9.95
C ALA A 49 -4.82 -0.71 10.37
N LEU A 50 -4.99 -1.03 11.67
CA LEU A 50 -6.26 -1.56 12.19
C LEU A 50 -7.40 -0.55 12.06
N ARG A 51 -7.14 0.75 12.29
CA ARG A 51 -8.12 1.81 12.04
C ARG A 51 -8.52 1.88 10.57
N GLY A 52 -7.56 1.77 9.66
CA GLY A 52 -7.82 1.73 8.21
C GLY A 52 -8.70 0.54 7.80
N LEU A 53 -8.48 -0.65 8.38
CA LEU A 53 -9.33 -1.81 8.14
C LEU A 53 -10.76 -1.58 8.63
N ALA A 54 -10.92 -1.11 9.86
CA ALA A 54 -12.24 -0.80 10.42
C ALA A 54 -13.00 0.25 9.60
N GLN A 55 -12.30 1.28 9.10
CA GLN A 55 -12.89 2.29 8.21
C GLN A 55 -13.35 1.70 6.88
N ARG A 56 -12.57 0.77 6.29
CA ARG A 56 -12.95 0.09 5.05
C ARG A 56 -14.15 -0.83 5.24
N GLU A 57 -14.24 -1.50 6.37
CA GLU A 57 -15.36 -2.39 6.70
C GLU A 57 -16.65 -1.60 7.00
N ALA A 58 -16.52 -0.41 7.60
CA ALA A 58 -17.65 0.46 7.89
C ALA A 58 -18.17 1.23 6.66
N ALA A 59 -17.33 1.46 5.65
CA ALA A 59 -17.76 2.05 4.41
C ALA A 59 -18.57 1.02 3.58
N PRO A 60 -19.84 1.31 3.19
CA PRO A 60 -20.50 0.48 2.19
C PRO A 60 -19.60 0.45 0.96
N LEU A 61 -19.41 -0.72 0.37
CA LEU A 61 -18.59 -0.94 -0.82
C LEU A 61 -19.14 -0.05 -1.94
N ALA A 62 -18.69 1.20 -2.01
CA ALA A 62 -19.00 2.09 -3.11
C ALA A 62 -18.48 1.36 -4.33
N ALA A 63 -19.42 0.98 -5.22
CA ALA A 63 -19.18 0.20 -6.41
C ALA A 63 -17.90 0.67 -7.09
N PRO A 64 -17.07 -0.24 -7.63
CA PRO A 64 -15.84 0.15 -8.30
C PRO A 64 -16.20 1.24 -9.32
N MET A 65 -15.59 2.42 -9.16
CA MET A 65 -15.67 3.47 -10.17
C MET A 65 -15.42 2.81 -11.51
N ALA A 66 -16.43 2.87 -12.37
CA ALA A 66 -16.36 2.38 -13.73
C ALA A 66 -15.10 2.94 -14.38
N ALA A 67 -14.08 2.11 -14.51
CA ALA A 67 -12.98 2.37 -15.41
C ALA A 67 -13.61 2.33 -16.80
N SER A 68 -14.03 3.51 -17.24
CA SER A 68 -14.42 3.79 -18.61
C SER A 68 -13.22 3.43 -19.46
N ALA A 69 -13.24 2.24 -20.04
CA ALA A 69 -12.30 1.84 -21.07
C ALA A 69 -12.52 2.80 -22.24
N THR A 70 -11.75 3.88 -22.25
CA THR A 70 -11.62 4.74 -23.41
C THR A 70 -11.02 3.86 -24.51
N PRO A 71 -11.68 3.68 -25.67
CA PRO A 71 -11.01 2.99 -26.76
C PRO A 71 -9.80 3.84 -27.14
N LEU A 72 -8.62 3.25 -27.04
CA LEU A 72 -7.38 3.81 -27.58
C LEU A 72 -7.55 3.89 -29.11
N ALA A 73 -8.13 4.98 -29.58
CA ALA A 73 -7.96 5.41 -30.95
C ALA A 73 -6.49 5.82 -31.10
N ALA A 74 -5.76 5.14 -31.98
CA ALA A 74 -4.51 5.65 -32.49
C ALA A 74 -4.50 5.63 -34.03
N PRO A 75 -3.91 6.66 -34.67
CA PRO A 75 -4.19 7.06 -36.03
C PRO A 75 -3.14 6.52 -37.01
N GLY A 76 -3.47 6.47 -38.30
CA GLY A 76 -2.43 6.45 -39.33
C GLY A 76 -2.83 5.78 -40.64
N ALA A 77 -3.64 6.49 -41.44
CA ALA A 77 -3.63 6.28 -42.88
C ALA A 77 -2.24 6.60 -43.45
N ARG A 78 -1.66 5.69 -44.22
CA ARG A 78 -0.66 6.01 -45.26
C ARG A 78 -0.97 5.17 -46.49
N HIS A 79 -1.61 5.81 -47.47
CA HIS A 79 -1.68 5.36 -48.85
C HIS A 79 -0.35 5.64 -49.56
N ALA A 80 0.06 4.69 -50.39
CA ALA A 80 0.83 4.82 -51.65
C ALA A 80 1.08 3.37 -52.11
N ASP A 81 0.43 2.74 -53.09
CA ASP A 81 0.25 3.05 -54.52
C ASP A 81 1.43 3.79 -55.16
N THR A 82 2.34 3.04 -55.82
CA THR A 82 2.38 2.95 -57.30
C THR A 82 3.39 1.90 -57.81
N ALA A 83 2.90 1.06 -58.73
CA ALA A 83 3.49 0.52 -59.98
C ALA A 83 4.87 -0.19 -60.05
N GLY A 84 4.89 -1.33 -60.77
CA GLY A 84 6.01 -1.71 -61.64
C GLY A 84 6.29 -3.22 -61.79
N THR A 85 5.73 -3.85 -62.83
CA THR A 85 6.08 -5.16 -63.43
C THR A 85 7.53 -5.17 -63.97
N PRO A 86 8.17 -6.32 -64.28
CA PRO A 86 7.77 -7.25 -65.36
C PRO A 86 7.58 -8.72 -64.94
#